data_AF-A0A2M7A7L7-F1
#
_entry.id   AF-A0A2M7A7L7-F1
#
_cell.length_a   1.000
_cell.length_b   1.000
_cell.length_c   1.000
_cell.angle_alpha   90.00
_cell.angle_beta   90.00
_cell.angle_gamma   90.00
#
_symmetry.space_group_name_H-M   'P 1'
#
loop_
_entity.id
_entity.type
_entity.pdbx_description
1 polymer ?
#
loop_
_entity_poly.entity_id
_entity_poly.type
_entity_poly.pdbx_seq_one_letter_code
_entity_poly.pdbx_strand_id
1 'polypeptide(L)'
;MGLPTRLFHWLLAFGFLTAFGSAKWVGDDSPVFSVHMLLGLVIGPMVAIRILWGFAGSQYARFRSFLFGPGEVLAYLQGTLTSKGKRYTGYNPGLSYAIYAMLLLLLGIVLTGLLRRGGNKVFEELRELLVTAMIIVVAVHVLGVVAHIVTHWENIVRSMLDGTKEGTAEDGIRSSHSVVGFVFLLLVMLWAGGLFRSFDPSSRQTVLPIVGVTVGLGEDEEQEDDEHHGEDD
;
A
#
# COMPACT_ATOMS: atom_id res chain seq x y z
N MET A 1 4.32 16.69 9.52
CA MET A 1 4.60 15.23 9.41
C MET A 1 6.08 14.99 9.18
N GLY A 2 6.64 13.91 9.73
CA GLY A 2 8.05 13.56 9.51
C GLY A 2 8.33 13.10 8.08
N LEU A 3 9.56 13.32 7.61
CA LEU A 3 10.03 12.89 6.28
C LEU A 3 9.80 11.39 5.98
N PRO A 4 10.05 10.44 6.90
CA PRO A 4 9.90 9.01 6.62
C PRO A 4 8.45 8.64 6.24
N THR A 5 7.47 9.17 6.96
CA THR A 5 6.04 8.89 6.70
C THR A 5 5.60 9.41 5.34
N ARG A 6 6.12 10.58 4.94
CA ARG A 6 5.81 11.19 3.64
C ARG A 6 6.42 10.41 2.48
N LEU A 7 7.71 10.06 2.59
CA LEU A 7 8.39 9.23 1.58
C LEU A 7 7.68 7.89 1.41
N PHE A 8 7.35 7.22 2.52
CA PHE A 8 6.58 5.98 2.49
C PHE A 8 5.24 6.18 1.77
N HIS A 9 4.46 7.21 2.13
CA HIS A 9 3.15 7.44 1.55
C HIS A 9 3.22 7.66 0.04
N TRP A 10 4.10 8.54 -0.45
CA TRP A 10 4.21 8.83 -1.87
C TRP A 10 4.76 7.65 -2.67
N LEU A 11 5.79 6.98 -2.17
CA LEU A 11 6.29 5.76 -2.80
C LEU A 11 5.22 4.68 -2.88
N LEU A 12 4.45 4.49 -1.80
CA LEU A 12 3.34 3.53 -1.78
C LEU A 12 2.23 3.93 -2.73
N ALA A 13 1.82 5.20 -2.75
CA ALA A 13 0.73 5.68 -3.58
C ALA A 13 1.07 5.53 -5.07
N PHE A 14 2.26 5.97 -5.49
CA PHE A 14 2.70 5.81 -6.87
C PHE A 14 2.91 4.34 -7.22
N GLY A 15 3.59 3.56 -6.36
CA GLY A 15 3.80 2.14 -6.58
C GLY A 15 2.50 1.36 -6.74
N PHE A 16 1.52 1.62 -5.86
CA PHE A 16 0.19 1.01 -5.92
C PHE A 16 -0.56 1.41 -7.20
N LEU A 17 -0.58 2.70 -7.55
CA LEU A 17 -1.26 3.16 -8.76
C LEU A 17 -0.63 2.57 -10.03
N THR A 18 0.69 2.48 -10.09
CA THR A 18 1.39 1.85 -11.21
C THR A 18 1.10 0.36 -11.25
N ALA A 19 1.15 -0.36 -10.11
CA ALA A 19 0.87 -1.80 -10.06
C ALA A 19 -0.59 -2.12 -10.42
N PHE A 20 -1.54 -1.33 -9.91
CA PHE A 20 -2.95 -1.45 -10.24
C PHE A 20 -3.19 -1.15 -11.73
N GLY A 21 -2.59 -0.07 -12.24
CA GLY A 21 -2.73 0.31 -13.63
C GLY A 21 -2.13 -0.74 -14.59
N SER A 22 -0.95 -1.26 -14.28
CA SER A 22 -0.34 -2.31 -15.07
C SER A 22 -1.18 -3.58 -15.08
N ALA A 23 -1.78 -4.00 -13.97
CA ALA A 23 -2.67 -5.17 -13.96
C ALA A 23 -4.00 -4.92 -14.68
N LYS A 24 -4.56 -3.71 -14.60
CA LYS A 24 -5.91 -3.43 -15.10
C LYS A 24 -5.96 -3.08 -16.58
N TRP A 25 -4.88 -2.54 -17.14
CA TRP A 25 -4.82 -2.09 -18.54
C TRP A 25 -3.95 -2.98 -19.44
N VAL A 26 -3.27 -3.96 -18.86
CA VAL A 26 -2.42 -4.89 -19.60
C VAL A 26 -2.93 -6.29 -19.31
N GLY A 27 -3.17 -7.09 -20.37
CA GLY A 27 -3.52 -8.50 -20.21
C GLY A 27 -2.37 -9.30 -19.60
N ASP A 28 -2.73 -10.39 -18.93
CA ASP A 28 -1.80 -11.21 -18.12
C ASP A 28 -0.67 -11.85 -18.95
N ASP A 29 -0.92 -12.06 -20.24
CA ASP A 29 0.08 -12.58 -21.20
C ASP A 29 1.17 -11.58 -21.56
N SER A 30 0.99 -10.31 -21.24
CA SER A 30 1.94 -9.27 -21.61
C SER A 30 3.21 -9.31 -20.75
N PRO A 31 4.39 -9.06 -21.33
CA PRO A 31 5.63 -8.83 -20.56
C PRO A 31 5.50 -7.69 -19.54
N VAL A 32 4.55 -6.77 -19.71
CA VAL A 32 4.31 -5.68 -18.77
C VAL A 32 3.61 -6.17 -17.50
N PHE A 33 2.95 -7.35 -17.51
CA PHE A 33 2.39 -7.97 -16.30
C PHE A 33 3.47 -8.28 -15.26
N SER A 34 4.69 -8.64 -15.68
CA SER A 34 5.81 -8.84 -14.76
C SER A 34 6.15 -7.57 -13.95
N VAL A 35 5.82 -6.38 -14.47
CA VAL A 35 5.95 -5.11 -13.72
C VAL A 35 4.98 -5.05 -12.55
N HIS A 36 3.73 -5.52 -12.71
CA HIS A 36 2.77 -5.62 -11.60
C HIS A 36 3.34 -6.47 -10.46
N MET A 37 3.86 -7.65 -10.81
CA MET A 37 4.43 -8.60 -9.84
C MET A 37 5.69 -8.04 -9.16
N LEU A 38 6.60 -7.42 -9.92
CA LEU A 38 7.80 -6.76 -9.38
C LEU A 38 7.44 -5.63 -8.42
N LEU A 39 6.44 -4.81 -8.76
CA LEU A 39 5.96 -3.74 -7.88
C LEU A 39 5.36 -4.31 -6.58
N GLY A 40 4.63 -5.43 -6.65
CA GLY A 40 4.17 -6.17 -5.47
C GLY A 40 5.34 -6.59 -4.55
N LEU A 41 6.43 -7.10 -5.13
CA LEU A 41 7.65 -7.49 -4.41
C LEU A 41 8.41 -6.30 -3.80
N VAL A 42 8.25 -5.09 -4.33
CA VAL A 42 8.79 -3.86 -3.74
C VAL A 42 7.87 -3.34 -2.62
N ILE A 43 6.56 -3.33 -2.86
CA ILE A 43 5.54 -2.84 -1.92
C ILE A 43 5.50 -3.69 -0.65
N GLY A 44 5.62 -5.02 -0.75
CA GLY A 44 5.57 -5.93 0.39
C GLY A 44 6.52 -5.55 1.54
N PRO A 45 7.84 -5.51 1.31
CA PRO A 45 8.80 -5.07 2.33
C PRO A 45 8.57 -3.64 2.82
N MET A 46 8.13 -2.72 1.95
CA MET A 46 7.78 -1.37 2.39
C MET A 46 6.66 -1.38 3.42
N VAL A 47 5.59 -2.14 3.18
CA VAL A 47 4.45 -2.28 4.10
C VAL A 47 4.89 -2.95 5.39
N ALA A 48 5.70 -4.01 5.31
CA ALA A 48 6.25 -4.68 6.49
C ALA A 48 7.06 -3.72 7.38
N ILE A 49 7.99 -2.97 6.78
CA ILE A 49 8.78 -1.94 7.49
C ILE A 49 7.86 -0.87 8.10
N ARG A 50 6.83 -0.44 7.38
CA ARG A 50 5.86 0.55 7.88
C ARG A 50 5.09 0.05 9.09
N ILE A 51 4.69 -1.22 9.10
CA ILE A 51 4.01 -1.85 10.23
C ILE A 51 4.94 -1.88 11.44
N LEU A 52 6.19 -2.33 11.27
CA LEU A 52 7.21 -2.32 12.32
C LEU A 52 7.44 -0.91 12.87
N TRP A 53 7.57 0.09 11.99
CA TRP A 53 7.74 1.50 12.36
C TRP A 53 6.50 2.08 13.06
N GLY A 54 5.30 1.52 12.81
CA GLY A 54 4.07 1.89 13.49
C GLY A 54 4.06 1.56 14.99
N PHE A 55 4.98 0.75 15.48
CA PHE A 55 5.16 0.49 16.91
C PHE A 55 6.25 1.37 17.55
N ALA A 56 7.36 1.60 16.84
CA ALA A 56 8.56 2.25 17.39
C ALA A 56 8.77 3.72 16.95
N GLY A 57 7.98 4.24 16.00
CA GLY A 57 8.24 5.53 15.37
C GLY A 57 7.93 6.78 16.19
N SER A 58 8.06 7.95 15.53
CA SER A 58 7.72 9.26 16.11
C SER A 58 6.25 9.37 16.55
N GLN A 59 5.90 10.41 17.31
CA GLN A 59 4.55 10.64 17.85
C GLN A 59 3.45 10.46 16.80
N TYR A 60 3.62 10.95 15.57
CA TYR A 60 2.61 10.86 14.50
C TYR A 60 2.76 9.63 13.58
N ALA A 61 3.74 8.77 13.83
CA ALA A 61 3.94 7.51 13.10
C ALA A 61 3.36 6.30 13.84
N ARG A 62 3.28 6.38 15.18
CA ARG A 62 2.83 5.28 16.05
C ARG A 62 1.33 5.02 15.90
N PHE A 63 0.91 3.76 15.84
CA PHE A 63 -0.51 3.40 15.78
C PHE A 63 -1.31 3.98 16.96
N ARG A 64 -0.71 4.00 18.16
CA ARG A 64 -1.34 4.52 19.38
C ARG A 64 -1.80 5.98 19.30
N SER A 65 -1.16 6.83 18.50
CA SER A 65 -1.53 8.26 18.42
C SER A 65 -2.75 8.52 17.54
N PHE A 66 -3.27 7.49 16.89
CA PHE A 66 -4.46 7.59 16.04
C PHE A 66 -5.39 6.39 16.21
N LEU A 67 -5.33 5.72 17.37
CA LEU A 67 -6.35 4.76 17.81
C LEU A 67 -7.57 5.54 18.32
N PHE A 68 -8.61 5.58 17.48
CA PHE A 68 -9.91 6.11 17.86
C PHE A 68 -10.89 4.96 18.08
N GLY A 69 -11.85 5.12 18.97
CA GLY A 69 -12.92 4.14 19.17
C GLY A 69 -13.94 4.17 18.03
N PRO A 70 -14.68 3.07 17.77
CA PRO A 70 -15.69 3.02 16.70
C PRO A 70 -16.76 4.10 16.84
N GLY A 71 -17.15 4.48 18.06
CA GLY A 71 -18.08 5.58 18.32
C GLY A 71 -17.55 6.96 17.91
N GLU A 72 -16.23 7.18 17.99
CA GLU A 72 -15.60 8.44 17.58
C GLU A 72 -15.57 8.59 16.06
N VAL A 73 -15.47 7.48 15.33
CA VAL A 73 -15.59 7.45 13.86
C VAL A 73 -16.99 7.82 13.41
N LEU A 74 -18.00 7.20 14.02
CA LEU A 74 -19.41 7.49 13.74
C LEU A 74 -19.74 8.96 14.04
N ALA A 75 -19.30 9.47 15.19
CA ALA A 75 -19.46 10.87 15.55
C ALA A 75 -18.72 11.82 14.59
N TYR A 76 -17.53 11.45 14.12
CA TYR A 76 -16.79 12.22 13.12
C TYR A 76 -17.49 12.25 11.75
N LEU A 77 -17.99 11.12 11.27
CA LEU A 77 -18.73 11.04 10.00
C LEU A 77 -19.99 11.90 10.05
N GLN A 78 -20.78 11.80 11.13
CA GLN A 78 -21.98 12.62 11.35
C GLN A 78 -21.64 14.12 11.48
N GLY A 79 -20.57 14.46 12.20
CA GLY A 79 -20.13 15.84 12.39
C GLY A 79 -19.61 16.48 11.10
N THR A 80 -18.96 15.70 10.24
CA THR A 80 -18.46 16.15 8.92
C THR A 80 -19.62 16.45 7.97
N LEU A 81 -20.66 15.60 7.96
CA LEU A 81 -21.89 15.83 7.17
C LEU A 81 -22.69 17.06 7.65
N THR A 82 -22.54 17.45 8.92
CA THR A 82 -23.32 18.53 9.54
C THR A 82 -22.54 19.86 9.60
N SER A 83 -21.28 19.91 9.14
CA SER A 83 -20.38 21.08 9.26
C SER A 83 -20.21 21.61 10.70
N LYS A 84 -20.46 20.76 11.72
CA LYS A 84 -20.32 21.04 13.16
C LYS A 84 -19.22 20.21 13.82
N GLY A 85 -18.38 19.55 13.01
CA GLY A 85 -17.35 18.62 13.48
C GLY A 85 -16.24 19.32 14.27
N LYS A 86 -15.70 18.62 15.29
CA LYS A 86 -14.48 19.02 15.99
C LYS A 86 -13.31 19.10 15.00
N ARG A 87 -12.49 20.15 15.09
CA ARG A 87 -11.27 20.30 14.29
C ARG A 87 -10.17 19.40 14.86
N TYR A 88 -9.65 18.48 14.05
CA TYR A 88 -8.55 17.59 14.44
C TYR A 88 -7.23 18.12 13.82
N THR A 89 -6.27 18.55 14.65
CA THR A 89 -4.98 19.07 14.20
C THR A 89 -4.06 17.96 13.66
N GLY A 90 -4.23 16.72 14.12
CA GLY A 90 -3.50 15.52 13.65
C GLY A 90 -4.28 14.67 12.62
N TYR A 91 -4.53 13.41 12.99
CA TYR A 91 -5.39 12.49 12.23
C TYR A 91 -6.84 12.64 12.68
N ASN A 92 -7.77 12.58 11.72
CA ASN A 92 -9.18 12.43 12.04
C ASN A 92 -9.53 10.92 12.14
N PRO A 93 -10.60 10.55 12.88
CA PRO A 93 -10.99 9.15 13.05
C PRO A 93 -11.20 8.39 11.73
N GLY A 94 -11.77 9.04 10.70
CA GLY A 94 -11.96 8.41 9.39
C GLY A 94 -10.65 8.02 8.71
N LEU A 95 -9.66 8.90 8.72
CA LEU A 95 -8.35 8.70 8.12
C LEU A 95 -7.58 7.58 8.84
N SER A 96 -7.69 7.49 10.16
CA SER A 96 -7.06 6.41 10.93
C SER A 96 -7.50 5.03 10.51
N TYR A 97 -8.82 4.82 10.39
CA TYR A 97 -9.38 3.53 9.98
C TYR A 97 -9.05 3.20 8.52
N ALA A 98 -9.03 4.20 7.64
CA ALA A 98 -8.56 4.02 6.27
C ALA A 98 -7.10 3.54 6.22
N ILE A 99 -6.21 4.11 7.05
CA ILE A 99 -4.80 3.67 7.12
C ILE A 99 -4.70 2.21 7.59
N TYR A 100 -5.42 1.81 8.64
CA TYR A 100 -5.41 0.42 9.10
C TYR A 100 -5.93 -0.54 8.05
N ALA A 101 -7.08 -0.22 7.43
CA ALA A 101 -7.68 -1.03 6.39
C ALA A 101 -6.73 -1.19 5.19
N MET A 102 -6.16 -0.09 4.68
CA MET A 102 -5.22 -0.14 3.56
C MET A 102 -3.94 -0.93 3.90
N LEU A 103 -3.35 -0.75 5.09
CA LEU A 103 -2.14 -1.51 5.43
C LEU A 103 -2.40 -3.02 5.53
N LEU A 104 -3.52 -3.43 6.14
CA LEU A 104 -3.89 -4.84 6.29
C LEU A 104 -4.28 -5.48 4.95
N LEU A 105 -5.10 -4.79 4.16
CA LEU A 105 -5.50 -5.26 2.84
C LEU A 105 -4.28 -5.38 1.91
N LEU A 106 -3.39 -4.39 1.91
CA LEU A 106 -2.20 -4.42 1.06
C LEU A 106 -1.23 -5.53 1.46
N LEU A 107 -1.04 -5.75 2.76
CA LEU A 107 -0.26 -6.89 3.25
C LEU A 107 -0.89 -8.21 2.80
N GLY A 108 -2.23 -8.34 2.93
CA GLY A 108 -2.98 -9.50 2.45
C GLY A 108 -2.77 -9.74 0.96
N ILE A 109 -2.95 -8.72 0.11
CA ILE A 109 -2.80 -8.80 -1.35
C ILE A 109 -1.40 -9.28 -1.74
N VAL A 110 -0.35 -8.76 -1.08
CA VAL A 110 1.03 -9.17 -1.36
C VAL A 110 1.25 -10.62 -0.92
N LEU A 111 0.79 -11.00 0.27
CA LEU A 111 0.96 -12.36 0.78
C LEU A 111 0.21 -13.38 -0.08
N THR A 112 -1.04 -13.11 -0.45
CA THR A 112 -1.81 -14.00 -1.33
C THR A 112 -1.21 -14.07 -2.73
N GLY A 113 -0.70 -12.95 -3.27
CA GLY A 113 0.04 -12.94 -4.53
C GLY A 113 1.31 -13.80 -4.50
N LEU A 114 2.04 -13.81 -3.39
CA LEU A 114 3.20 -14.68 -3.19
C LEU A 114 2.81 -16.17 -3.04
N LEU A 115 1.67 -16.43 -2.41
CA LEU A 115 1.18 -17.79 -2.10
C LEU A 115 0.38 -18.44 -3.23
N ARG A 116 -0.07 -17.68 -4.25
CA ARG A 116 -0.74 -18.23 -5.46
C ARG A 116 0.15 -19.20 -6.25
N ARG A 117 1.47 -19.20 -6.03
CA ARG A 117 2.44 -20.06 -6.74
C ARG A 117 1.97 -21.52 -6.80
N GLY A 118 2.03 -22.12 -8.00
CA GLY A 118 1.54 -23.48 -8.24
C GLY A 118 0.03 -23.60 -8.39
N GLY A 119 -0.64 -22.57 -8.95
CA GLY A 119 -2.05 -22.65 -9.36
C GLY A 119 -3.09 -22.71 -8.22
N ASN A 120 -2.76 -22.24 -7.01
CA ASN A 120 -3.69 -22.33 -5.88
C ASN A 120 -4.85 -21.30 -6.00
N LYS A 121 -5.97 -21.75 -6.56
CA LYS A 121 -7.20 -20.97 -6.79
C LYS A 121 -7.74 -20.26 -5.53
N VAL A 122 -7.54 -20.83 -4.34
CA VAL A 122 -8.01 -20.20 -3.08
C VAL A 122 -7.31 -18.87 -2.82
N PHE A 123 -5.99 -18.81 -3.04
CA PHE A 123 -5.25 -17.56 -2.85
C PHE A 123 -5.53 -16.53 -3.94
N GLU A 124 -5.92 -16.99 -5.14
CA GLU A 124 -6.36 -16.15 -6.23
C GLU A 124 -7.69 -15.45 -5.93
N GLU A 125 -8.73 -16.21 -5.58
CA GLU A 125 -10.04 -15.67 -5.20
C GLU A 125 -9.93 -14.73 -4.00
N LEU A 126 -9.14 -15.11 -2.99
CA LEU A 126 -8.89 -14.25 -1.83
C LEU A 126 -8.19 -12.96 -2.23
N ARG A 127 -7.19 -13.01 -3.13
CA ARG A 127 -6.51 -11.81 -3.64
C ARG A 127 -7.49 -10.89 -4.36
N GLU A 128 -8.35 -11.43 -5.23
CA GLU A 128 -9.35 -10.66 -5.97
C GLU A 128 -10.32 -9.93 -5.02
N LEU A 129 -10.80 -10.64 -3.99
CA LEU A 129 -11.63 -10.06 -2.94
C LEU A 129 -10.91 -8.92 -2.21
N LEU A 130 -9.65 -9.14 -1.82
CA LEU A 130 -8.84 -8.15 -1.12
C LEU A 130 -8.55 -6.91 -1.99
N VAL A 131 -8.28 -7.09 -3.28
CA VAL A 131 -8.08 -6.00 -4.26
C VAL A 131 -9.36 -5.20 -4.42
N THR A 132 -10.51 -5.86 -4.54
CA THR A 132 -11.81 -5.19 -4.63
C THR A 132 -12.08 -4.34 -3.39
N ALA A 133 -11.86 -4.91 -2.20
CA ALA A 133 -11.97 -4.17 -0.94
C ALA A 133 -10.98 -2.99 -0.87
N MET A 134 -9.75 -3.17 -1.34
CA MET A 134 -8.72 -2.12 -1.39
C MET A 134 -9.17 -0.94 -2.25
N ILE A 135 -9.70 -1.20 -3.45
CA ILE A 135 -10.16 -0.16 -4.36
C ILE A 135 -11.28 0.67 -3.71
N ILE A 136 -12.23 0.01 -3.06
CA ILE A 136 -13.32 0.69 -2.34
C ILE A 136 -12.75 1.58 -1.22
N VAL A 137 -11.84 1.05 -0.40
CA VAL A 137 -11.22 1.81 0.69
C VAL A 137 -10.41 2.99 0.17
N VAL A 138 -9.63 2.81 -0.90
CA VAL A 138 -8.87 3.89 -1.56
C VAL A 138 -9.80 4.96 -2.11
N ALA A 139 -10.90 4.57 -2.77
CA ALA A 139 -11.89 5.51 -3.28
C ALA A 139 -12.52 6.33 -2.15
N VAL A 140 -12.96 5.68 -1.07
CA VAL A 140 -13.50 6.34 0.12
C VAL A 140 -12.45 7.27 0.75
N HIS A 141 -11.19 6.84 0.83
CA HIS A 141 -10.09 7.64 1.35
C HIS A 141 -9.89 8.93 0.53
N VAL A 142 -9.80 8.83 -0.79
CA VAL A 142 -9.62 9.99 -1.69
C VAL A 142 -10.83 10.91 -1.61
N LEU A 143 -12.04 10.37 -1.61
CA LEU A 143 -13.27 11.16 -1.43
C LEU A 143 -13.27 11.89 -0.08
N GLY A 144 -12.82 11.26 0.99
CA GLY A 144 -12.66 11.88 2.30
C GLY A 144 -11.65 13.04 2.30
N VAL A 145 -10.53 12.89 1.58
CA VAL A 145 -9.54 13.97 1.40
C VAL A 145 -10.14 15.14 0.62
N VAL A 146 -10.84 14.87 -0.50
CA VAL A 146 -11.51 15.90 -1.30
C VAL A 146 -12.58 16.62 -0.49
N ALA A 147 -13.44 15.87 0.22
CA ALA A 147 -14.46 16.43 1.09
C ALA A 147 -13.85 17.33 2.16
N HIS A 148 -12.73 16.94 2.77
CA HIS A 148 -12.02 17.78 3.73
C HIS A 148 -11.48 19.07 3.08
N ILE A 149 -10.87 18.99 1.90
CA ILE A 149 -10.34 20.18 1.20
C ILE A 149 -11.48 21.16 0.89
N VAL A 150 -12.63 20.67 0.41
CA VAL A 150 -13.78 21.50 0.03
C VAL A 150 -14.47 22.09 1.27
N THR A 151 -14.63 21.32 2.34
CA THR A 151 -15.34 21.78 3.56
C THR A 151 -14.50 22.68 4.44
N HIS A 152 -13.20 22.39 4.59
CA HIS A 152 -12.33 23.08 5.53
C HIS A 152 -11.40 24.10 4.84
N TRP A 153 -11.38 24.18 3.50
CA TRP A 153 -10.50 25.07 2.71
C TRP A 153 -9.01 24.93 3.03
N GLU A 154 -8.62 23.81 3.65
CA GLU A 154 -7.25 23.48 4.01
C GLU A 154 -6.65 22.53 2.97
N ASN A 155 -5.51 22.91 2.40
CA ASN A 155 -4.81 22.05 1.45
C ASN A 155 -3.95 21.01 2.18
N ILE A 156 -4.56 19.88 2.53
CA ILE A 156 -3.86 18.76 3.19
C ILE A 156 -2.78 18.16 2.28
N VAL A 157 -2.99 18.16 0.95
CA VAL A 157 -2.01 17.62 0.00
C VAL A 157 -0.70 18.41 0.07
N ARG A 158 -0.80 19.74 0.22
CA ARG A 158 0.38 20.59 0.43
C ARG A 158 1.14 20.21 1.69
N SER A 159 0.44 19.93 2.79
CA SER A 159 1.06 19.45 4.04
C SER A 159 1.81 18.11 3.88
N MET A 160 1.46 17.29 2.89
CA MET A 160 2.17 16.07 2.52
C MET A 160 3.41 16.33 1.65
N LEU A 161 3.59 17.52 1.09
CA LEU A 161 4.74 17.93 0.28
C LEU A 161 5.77 18.76 1.05
N ASP A 162 5.32 19.69 1.89
CA ASP A 162 6.22 20.49 2.72
C ASP A 162 6.43 19.86 4.11
N GLY A 163 5.51 18.99 4.55
CA GLY A 163 5.55 18.38 5.89
C GLY A 163 5.08 19.32 6.99
N THR A 164 4.61 20.52 6.66
CA THR A 164 4.16 21.53 7.61
C THR A 164 2.64 21.63 7.63
N LYS A 165 2.07 21.78 8.82
CA LYS A 165 0.63 22.02 9.02
C LYS A 165 0.50 23.12 10.08
N GLU A 166 -0.43 24.05 9.88
CA GLU A 166 -0.71 25.08 10.87
C GLU A 166 -1.34 24.45 12.12
N GLY A 167 -0.79 24.76 13.30
CA GLY A 167 -1.18 24.16 14.57
C GLY A 167 -0.61 24.95 15.75
N THR A 168 -0.97 24.55 16.97
CA THR A 168 -0.41 25.17 18.19
C THR A 168 1.03 24.68 18.40
N ALA A 169 1.83 25.43 19.17
CA ALA A 169 3.22 25.05 19.48
C ALA A 169 3.33 23.68 20.19
N GLU A 170 2.27 23.22 20.84
CA GLU A 170 2.18 21.90 21.48
C GLU A 170 2.07 20.74 20.48
N ASP A 171 1.54 21.00 19.28
CA ASP A 171 1.39 20.02 18.18
C ASP A 171 2.68 19.88 17.34
N GLY A 172 3.76 20.57 17.72
CA GLY A 172 5.04 20.56 17.01
C GLY A 172 5.79 19.23 17.12
N ILE A 173 6.24 18.68 15.99
CA ILE A 173 7.10 17.48 15.99
C ILE A 173 8.49 17.85 16.52
N ARG A 174 8.87 17.32 17.69
CA ARG A 174 10.19 17.56 18.33
C ARG A 174 11.38 16.95 17.58
N SER A 175 11.16 15.95 16.74
CA SER A 175 12.19 15.27 15.94
C SER A 175 11.58 14.68 14.67
N SER A 176 12.06 15.11 13.50
CA SER A 176 11.58 14.63 12.19
C SER A 176 12.15 13.28 11.79
N HIS A 177 13.14 12.75 12.53
CA HIS A 177 13.90 11.53 12.21
C HIS A 177 14.29 11.42 10.73
N SER A 178 14.76 12.51 10.11
CA SER A 178 15.05 12.56 8.66
C SER A 178 16.03 11.47 8.20
N VAL A 179 17.02 11.11 9.03
CA VAL A 179 17.97 10.03 8.76
C VAL A 179 17.25 8.70 8.48
N VAL A 180 16.20 8.40 9.24
CA VAL A 180 15.40 7.17 9.03
C VAL A 180 14.70 7.20 7.67
N GLY A 181 14.29 8.38 7.21
CA GLY A 181 13.68 8.54 5.88
C GLY A 181 14.66 8.24 4.76
N PHE A 182 15.90 8.70 4.88
CA PHE A 182 16.96 8.40 3.92
C PHE A 182 17.38 6.92 3.96
N VAL A 183 17.49 6.32 5.15
CA VAL A 183 17.77 4.88 5.30
C VAL A 183 16.65 4.06 4.67
N PHE A 184 15.39 4.41 4.92
CA PHE A 184 14.24 3.75 4.30
C PHE A 184 14.30 3.84 2.76
N LEU A 185 14.54 5.03 2.22
CA LEU A 185 14.66 5.22 0.78
C LEU A 185 15.80 4.39 0.19
N LEU A 186 16.97 4.37 0.84
CA LEU A 186 18.11 3.56 0.44
C LEU A 186 17.78 2.07 0.44
N LEU A 187 17.14 1.56 1.49
CA LEU A 187 16.72 0.16 1.57
C LEU A 187 15.76 -0.21 0.43
N VAL A 188 14.76 0.64 0.15
CA VAL A 188 13.82 0.43 -0.96
C VAL A 188 14.55 0.44 -2.31
N MET A 189 15.46 1.38 -2.54
CA MET A 189 16.23 1.46 -3.78
C MET A 189 17.16 0.26 -3.97
N LEU A 190 17.84 -0.20 -2.92
CA LEU A 190 18.70 -1.37 -2.97
C LEU A 190 17.89 -2.65 -3.23
N TRP A 191 16.74 -2.79 -2.56
CA TRP A 191 15.84 -3.91 -2.75
C TRP A 191 15.28 -3.95 -4.18
N ALA A 192 14.69 -2.84 -4.64
CA ALA A 192 14.17 -2.72 -5.99
C ALA A 192 15.27 -2.93 -7.04
N GLY A 193 16.42 -2.27 -6.87
CA GLY A 193 17.57 -2.43 -7.77
C GLY A 193 18.09 -3.87 -7.83
N GLY A 194 18.08 -4.59 -6.70
CA GLY A 194 18.39 -6.02 -6.66
C GLY A 194 17.41 -6.87 -7.47
N LEU A 195 16.10 -6.65 -7.28
CA LEU A 195 15.05 -7.32 -8.06
C LEU A 195 15.23 -7.05 -9.56
N PHE A 196 15.25 -5.79 -9.97
CA PHE A 196 15.37 -5.40 -11.39
C PHE A 196 16.67 -5.89 -12.03
N ARG A 197 17.78 -5.95 -11.28
CA ARG A 197 19.05 -6.49 -11.80
C ARG A 197 18.99 -8.00 -12.01
N SER A 198 18.25 -8.71 -11.15
CA SER A 198 18.08 -10.17 -11.23
C SER A 198 16.92 -10.60 -12.13
N PHE A 199 16.13 -9.66 -12.63
CA PHE A 199 14.97 -9.94 -13.46
C PHE A 199 15.39 -10.36 -14.86
N ASP A 200 14.95 -11.54 -15.27
CA ASP A 200 15.10 -12.05 -16.62
C ASP A 200 13.76 -11.95 -17.37
N PRO A 201 13.64 -11.07 -18.38
CA PRO A 201 12.41 -10.91 -19.17
C PRO A 201 12.01 -12.16 -19.97
N SER A 202 12.97 -13.04 -20.30
CA SER A 202 12.71 -14.22 -21.14
C SER A 202 12.05 -15.34 -20.34
N SER A 203 12.52 -15.58 -19.13
CA SER A 203 11.98 -16.58 -18.21
C SER A 203 10.92 -16.03 -17.25
N ARG A 204 10.69 -14.71 -17.25
CA ARG A 204 9.83 -13.99 -16.29
C ARG A 204 10.17 -14.34 -14.84
N GLN A 205 11.45 -14.48 -14.51
CA GLN A 205 11.89 -14.83 -13.16
C GLN A 205 12.73 -13.72 -12.54
N THR A 206 12.68 -13.61 -11.21
CA THR A 206 13.55 -12.73 -10.43
C THR A 206 14.04 -13.45 -9.18
N VAL A 207 15.22 -13.08 -8.69
CA VAL A 207 15.74 -13.60 -7.43
C VAL A 207 15.46 -12.60 -6.31
N LEU A 208 14.88 -13.07 -5.21
CA LEU A 208 14.68 -12.22 -4.04
C LEU A 208 16.05 -11.81 -3.46
N PRO A 209 16.34 -10.50 -3.34
CA PRO A 209 17.54 -10.04 -2.65
C PRO A 209 17.57 -10.61 -1.23
N ILE A 210 18.76 -10.89 -0.70
CA ILE A 210 19.00 -11.45 0.64
C ILE A 210 18.64 -12.95 0.77
N VAL A 211 17.48 -13.38 0.28
CA VAL A 211 17.00 -14.76 0.43
C VAL A 211 17.57 -15.69 -0.65
N GLY A 212 17.83 -15.18 -1.85
CA GLY A 212 18.37 -15.97 -2.97
C GLY A 212 17.36 -16.93 -3.60
N VAL A 213 16.08 -16.84 -3.21
CA VAL A 213 14.99 -17.67 -3.76
C VAL A 213 14.50 -17.06 -5.08
N THR A 214 14.37 -17.89 -6.10
CA THR A 214 13.80 -17.52 -7.39
C THR A 214 12.28 -17.46 -7.34
N VAL A 215 11.71 -16.46 -8.00
CA VAL A 215 10.29 -16.17 -8.06
C VAL A 215 9.88 -16.00 -9.51
N GLY A 216 8.98 -16.86 -9.99
CA GLY A 216 8.27 -16.68 -11.26
C GLY A 216 7.28 -15.51 -11.19
N LEU A 217 7.23 -14.72 -12.26
CA LEU A 217 6.43 -13.50 -12.43
C LEU A 217 5.45 -13.61 -13.60
N GLY A 218 5.13 -14.85 -14.00
CA GLY A 218 4.10 -15.20 -14.97
C GLY A 218 3.04 -16.10 -14.32
N GLU A 219 1.99 -16.41 -15.08
CA GLU A 219 1.08 -17.48 -14.70
C GLU A 219 1.82 -18.79 -14.98
N ASP A 220 1.83 -19.70 -14.00
CA ASP A 220 2.34 -21.04 -14.21
C ASP A 220 1.33 -21.71 -15.17
N GLU A 221 1.60 -21.68 -16.48
CA GLU A 221 0.90 -22.52 -17.47
C GLU A 221 1.26 -23.99 -17.22
N GLU A 222 0.88 -24.55 -16.08
CA GLU A 222 0.92 -25.99 -15.84
C GLU A 222 -0.50 -26.57 -16.05
N GLN A 223 -0.69 -27.07 -17.27
CA GLN A 223 -1.56 -28.20 -17.66
C GLN A 223 -3.07 -28.04 -17.48
N GLU A 224 -3.74 -27.44 -18.48
CA GLU A 224 -5.15 -27.74 -18.79
C GLU A 224 -5.32 -28.66 -20.03
N ASP A 225 -4.24 -29.25 -20.57
CA ASP A 225 -4.28 -29.99 -21.84
C ASP A 225 -4.34 -31.53 -21.75
N ASP A 226 -4.49 -32.14 -20.56
CA ASP A 226 -4.42 -33.62 -20.43
C ASP A 226 -5.72 -34.31 -19.96
N GLU A 227 -6.90 -33.67 -20.06
CA GLU A 227 -8.18 -34.34 -19.74
C GLU A 227 -9.17 -34.51 -20.92
N HIS A 228 -8.83 -34.13 -22.15
CA HIS A 228 -9.76 -34.28 -23.29
C HIS A 228 -9.31 -35.15 -24.48
N HIS A 229 -8.23 -35.91 -24.34
CA HIS A 229 -7.85 -36.94 -25.33
C HIS A 229 -7.79 -38.34 -24.68
N GLY A 230 -8.93 -38.81 -24.20
CA GLY A 230 -9.08 -40.15 -23.61
C GLY A 230 -10.41 -40.85 -23.89
N GLU A 231 -11.20 -40.38 -24.85
CA GLU A 231 -12.39 -41.07 -25.36
C GLU A 231 -12.42 -40.92 -26.87
N ASP A 232 -11.79 -41.87 -27.58
CA ASP A 232 -12.15 -42.31 -28.93
C ASP A 232 -11.08 -43.33 -29.38
N ASP A 233 -11.22 -44.59 -28.93
CA ASP A 233 -10.67 -45.79 -29.57
C ASP A 233 -11.59 -47.00 -29.31
#